data_AF-K1P1Q4-F1
#
_entry.id   AF-K1P1Q4-F1
#
_cell.length_a   1.000
_cell.length_b   1.000
_cell.length_c   1.000
_cell.angle_alpha   90.00
_cell.angle_beta   90.00
_cell.angle_gamma   90.00
#
_symmetry.space_group_name_H-M   'P 1'
#
loop_
_entity.id
_entity.type
_entity.pdbx_description
1 polymer ?
#
loop_
_entity_poly.entity_id
_entity_poly.type
_entity_poly.pdbx_seq_one_letter_code
_entity_poly.pdbx_strand_id
1 'polypeptide(L)'
;MPVSTALDSSSQGLLAVGRRRATVPDIPAREMLVLGIESSCDDTGAAVVRGDGVVLSECIASQAGIHEQWGGVVPKLAQEAHRAAIDSTVDEALRRAGVEHSALTAIAVTVGPGLSLCLGVGVKKALSLCQEHQIPLVRVHHMEAHALVTWLPSSLSAASATGPAPTGGETSASLPALQQDLQPPFPFLTLLVSGGHNMLVLSRGAGDHTVLGSTLDDSIGEAFDKTARLLGIDSIPGGPPLERLAAEGDPTAFSLPKPLSRSKDDRLRSSCDFSYAGLKSAVRCLVEETQPTKRQRKAAARLAARNAACGEKDEYGASEATDLPETKDGGSCDGPAPMTVEEMAAAKEKRRADVAASFQRVAVEHLAERTERAIGWAREVEPTLNCVVVAGGVAANKEVRRQLTAVCERSQLPLVCPPVKLCTDNGTMVAWTGMLRLWLGLAEPPLRESDNIDLFVEVRPKWPIGKRDPRSTTQAEQLARRKRPNPNNN
;
A
#
# COMPACT_ATOMS: atom_id res chain seq x y z
N MET A 1 9.81 32.36 22.96
CA MET A 1 10.92 31.51 23.42
C MET A 1 11.42 30.74 22.21
N PRO A 2 12.69 30.81 21.79
CA PRO A 2 13.14 30.07 20.63
C PRO A 2 13.16 28.58 20.99
N VAL A 3 12.36 27.77 20.28
CA VAL A 3 12.41 26.32 20.38
C VAL A 3 13.69 25.90 19.65
N SER A 4 14.75 25.65 20.43
CA SER A 4 15.92 24.93 19.97
C SER A 4 15.49 23.53 19.54
N THR A 5 15.18 23.34 18.26
CA THR A 5 14.99 22.02 17.66
C THR A 5 16.35 21.33 17.58
N ALA A 6 16.80 20.76 18.70
CA ALA A 6 17.82 19.73 18.69
C ALA A 6 17.21 18.53 17.96
N LEU A 7 17.48 18.43 16.66
CA LEU A 7 17.24 17.24 15.85
C LEU A 7 17.79 16.03 16.62
N ASP A 8 16.91 15.09 17.00
CA ASP A 8 17.28 13.87 17.72
C ASP A 8 18.37 13.13 16.94
N SER A 9 19.34 12.57 17.67
CA SER A 9 20.43 11.69 17.22
C SER A 9 20.05 10.63 16.18
N SER A 10 18.78 10.25 16.09
CA SER A 10 18.24 9.34 15.06
C SER A 10 18.20 9.94 13.65
N SER A 11 18.01 11.26 13.52
CA SER A 11 18.11 12.01 12.26
C SER A 11 19.56 12.33 11.88
N GLN A 12 20.51 12.23 12.81
CA GLN A 12 21.95 12.29 12.51
C GLN A 12 22.47 11.01 11.83
N GLY A 13 21.81 9.86 12.02
CA GLY A 13 22.19 8.58 11.41
C GLY A 13 21.80 8.41 9.93
N LEU A 14 21.21 9.44 9.32
CA LEU A 14 20.69 9.40 7.95
C LEU A 14 21.74 9.81 6.90
N LEU A 15 22.81 10.45 7.34
CA LEU A 15 24.02 10.67 6.55
C LEU A 15 25.06 9.67 7.05
N ALA A 16 25.68 8.91 6.14
CA ALA A 16 26.93 8.25 6.47
C ALA A 16 27.86 9.26 7.15
N VAL A 17 28.39 8.91 8.31
CA VAL A 17 29.34 9.72 9.08
C VAL A 17 30.37 10.32 8.12
N GLY A 18 30.32 11.63 7.89
CA GLY A 18 31.29 12.35 7.05
C GLY A 18 30.80 13.03 5.76
N ARG A 19 29.53 12.91 5.34
CA ARG A 19 29.04 13.68 4.16
C ARG A 19 28.64 15.11 4.53
N ARG A 20 29.17 16.10 3.78
CA ARG A 20 28.79 17.52 3.91
C ARG A 20 27.32 17.71 3.51
N ARG A 21 26.61 18.62 4.17
CA ARG A 21 25.26 19.05 3.76
C ARG A 21 25.37 20.10 2.66
N ALA A 22 24.47 20.06 1.67
CA ALA A 22 24.30 21.17 0.75
C ALA A 22 23.66 22.36 1.49
N THR A 23 24.03 23.58 1.11
CA THR A 23 23.37 24.80 1.61
C THR A 23 21.96 24.85 1.04
N VAL A 24 20.97 25.14 1.90
CA VAL A 24 19.62 25.43 1.42
C VAL A 24 19.71 26.70 0.57
N PRO A 25 19.28 26.68 -0.70
CA PRO A 25 19.35 27.86 -1.54
C PRO A 25 18.39 28.93 -1.01
N ASP A 26 18.91 30.15 -0.87
CA ASP A 26 18.14 31.33 -0.45
C ASP A 26 17.42 31.95 -1.66
N ILE A 27 16.44 31.20 -2.18
CA ILE A 27 15.58 31.62 -3.30
C ILE A 27 14.11 31.48 -2.91
N PRO A 28 13.20 32.27 -3.51
CA PRO A 28 11.76 32.12 -3.28
C PRO A 28 11.25 30.70 -3.58
N ALA A 29 10.29 30.19 -2.80
CA ALA A 29 9.73 28.84 -3.00
C ALA A 29 9.18 28.61 -4.42
N ARG A 30 8.60 29.65 -5.04
CA ARG A 30 8.11 29.63 -6.43
C ARG A 30 9.22 29.47 -7.49
N GLU A 31 10.48 29.64 -7.12
CA GLU A 31 11.63 29.47 -8.00
C GLU A 31 12.36 28.14 -7.73
N MET A 32 11.98 27.42 -6.67
CA MET A 32 12.52 26.10 -6.37
C MET A 32 11.83 25.02 -7.20
N LEU A 33 12.62 24.18 -7.86
CA LEU A 33 12.17 23.05 -8.67
C LEU A 33 12.86 21.77 -8.22
N VAL A 34 12.08 20.74 -7.90
CA VAL A 34 12.60 19.42 -7.52
C VAL A 34 12.09 18.36 -8.49
N LEU A 35 13.02 17.61 -9.07
CA LEU A 35 12.73 16.39 -9.81
C LEU A 35 12.66 15.21 -8.82
N GLY A 36 11.54 14.50 -8.76
CA GLY A 36 11.39 13.27 -7.98
C GLY A 36 11.48 12.03 -8.85
N ILE A 37 12.20 11.01 -8.39
CA ILE A 37 12.38 9.72 -9.07
C ILE A 37 11.96 8.57 -8.14
N GLU A 38 10.97 7.79 -8.58
CA GLU A 38 10.41 6.63 -7.87
C GLU A 38 10.66 5.33 -8.66
N SER A 39 11.26 4.33 -8.02
CA SER A 39 11.59 3.03 -8.64
C SER A 39 11.70 1.91 -7.60
N SER A 40 10.88 1.94 -6.54
CA SER A 40 10.97 1.01 -5.42
C SER A 40 10.37 -0.37 -5.70
N CYS A 41 9.36 -0.47 -6.57
CA CYS A 41 8.64 -1.71 -6.84
C CYS A 41 8.51 -2.01 -8.34
N ASP A 42 7.35 -1.69 -8.95
CA ASP A 42 6.96 -2.05 -10.30
C ASP A 42 6.44 -0.88 -11.14
N ASP A 43 6.53 0.35 -10.64
CA ASP A 43 6.26 1.57 -11.42
C ASP A 43 7.52 2.44 -11.48
N THR A 44 7.87 2.91 -12.68
CA THR A 44 8.93 3.92 -12.85
C THR A 44 8.26 5.29 -12.88
N GLY A 45 8.44 6.09 -11.84
CA GLY A 45 7.82 7.41 -11.73
C GLY A 45 8.85 8.53 -11.80
N ALA A 46 8.54 9.60 -12.54
CA ALA A 46 9.27 10.86 -12.47
C ALA A 46 8.30 12.05 -12.47
N ALA A 47 8.59 13.09 -11.69
CA ALA A 47 7.76 14.29 -11.62
C ALA A 47 8.60 15.52 -11.29
N VAL A 48 8.19 16.69 -11.79
CA VAL A 48 8.78 17.98 -11.40
C VAL A 48 7.76 18.73 -10.56
N VAL A 49 8.15 19.08 -9.34
CA VAL A 49 7.30 19.82 -8.38
C VAL A 49 8.01 21.12 -7.99
N ARG A 50 7.24 22.20 -7.98
CA ARG A 50 7.70 23.53 -7.57
C ARG A 50 7.52 23.73 -6.07
N GLY A 51 8.31 24.62 -5.46
CA GLY A 51 8.30 24.82 -4.01
C GLY A 51 7.00 25.38 -3.43
N ASP A 52 6.08 25.90 -4.25
CA ASP A 52 4.71 26.25 -3.85
C ASP A 52 3.72 25.06 -3.92
N GLY A 53 4.20 23.87 -4.30
CA GLY A 53 3.40 22.66 -4.41
C GLY A 53 2.75 22.42 -5.77
N VAL A 54 3.01 23.29 -6.77
CA VAL A 54 2.51 23.05 -8.13
C VAL A 54 3.27 21.88 -8.76
N VAL A 55 2.51 20.86 -9.17
CA VAL A 55 3.01 19.73 -9.97
C VAL A 55 3.09 20.18 -11.43
N LEU A 56 4.30 20.42 -11.92
CA LEU A 56 4.53 20.85 -13.30
C LEU A 56 4.44 19.69 -14.29
N SER A 57 4.83 18.50 -13.86
CA SER A 57 4.72 17.28 -14.66
C SER A 57 4.67 16.04 -13.78
N GLU A 58 4.06 14.99 -14.31
CA GLU A 58 4.09 13.64 -13.76
C GLU A 58 4.13 12.64 -14.92
N CYS A 59 5.06 11.69 -14.85
CA CYS A 59 5.24 10.62 -15.81
C CYS A 59 5.39 9.31 -15.06
N ILE A 60 4.64 8.29 -15.49
CA ILE A 60 4.68 6.95 -14.92
C ILE A 60 4.78 5.96 -16.07
N ALA A 61 5.82 5.14 -16.06
CA ALA A 61 5.93 3.95 -16.89
C ALA A 61 5.61 2.73 -15.99
N SER A 62 4.34 2.29 -16.05
CA SER A 62 3.85 1.18 -15.24
C SER A 62 4.23 -0.17 -15.84
N GLN A 63 4.53 -1.14 -14.99
CA GLN A 63 4.80 -2.54 -15.37
C GLN A 63 3.55 -3.42 -15.30
N ALA A 64 2.36 -2.83 -15.24
CA ALA A 64 1.09 -3.56 -15.32
C ALA A 64 1.11 -4.57 -16.48
N GLY A 65 0.77 -5.83 -16.20
CA GLY A 65 0.80 -6.93 -17.18
C GLY A 65 2.09 -7.76 -17.21
N ILE A 66 3.26 -7.20 -16.85
CA ILE A 66 4.55 -7.94 -16.93
C ILE A 66 4.57 -9.12 -15.94
N HIS A 67 3.97 -8.92 -14.78
CA HIS A 67 4.04 -9.81 -13.63
C HIS A 67 2.86 -10.78 -13.51
N GLU A 68 1.84 -10.63 -14.36
CA GLU A 68 0.56 -11.35 -14.25
C GLU A 68 0.72 -12.87 -14.29
N GLN A 69 1.53 -13.38 -15.22
CA GLN A 69 1.80 -14.82 -15.39
C GLN A 69 2.42 -15.47 -14.14
N TRP A 70 3.11 -14.69 -13.30
CA TRP A 70 3.77 -15.16 -12.08
C TRP A 70 2.90 -14.94 -10.83
N GLY A 71 1.77 -14.23 -10.98
CA GLY A 71 0.89 -13.91 -9.87
C GLY A 71 1.54 -13.01 -8.81
N GLY A 72 2.56 -12.22 -9.17
CA GLY A 72 3.27 -11.32 -8.27
C GLY A 72 4.53 -10.73 -8.91
N VAL A 73 5.04 -9.63 -8.34
CA VAL A 73 6.19 -8.89 -8.89
C VAL A 73 7.44 -9.78 -8.91
N VAL A 74 8.04 -9.94 -10.09
CA VAL A 74 9.31 -10.66 -10.27
C VAL A 74 10.46 -9.65 -10.25
N PRO A 75 11.33 -9.65 -9.21
CA PRO A 75 12.29 -8.56 -9.00
C PRO A 75 13.25 -8.31 -10.17
N LYS A 76 13.64 -9.37 -10.89
CA LYS A 76 14.57 -9.24 -12.02
C LYS A 76 13.90 -8.60 -13.24
N LEU A 77 12.68 -9.02 -13.57
CA LEU A 77 11.89 -8.43 -14.65
C LEU A 77 11.56 -6.97 -14.33
N ALA A 78 11.22 -6.67 -13.07
CA ALA A 78 10.96 -5.31 -12.62
C ALA A 78 12.20 -4.40 -12.79
N GLN A 79 13.38 -4.88 -12.40
CA GLN A 79 14.63 -4.16 -12.63
C GLN A 79 14.87 -3.86 -14.11
N GLU A 80 14.67 -4.84 -15.00
CA GLU A 80 14.90 -4.68 -16.44
C GLU A 80 13.93 -3.66 -17.04
N ALA A 81 12.66 -3.71 -16.63
CA ALA A 81 11.66 -2.73 -17.04
C ALA A 81 12.01 -1.31 -16.55
N HIS A 82 12.46 -1.14 -15.30
CA HIS A 82 12.97 0.16 -14.84
C HIS A 82 14.14 0.64 -15.67
N ARG A 83 15.13 -0.22 -15.98
CA ARG A 83 16.29 0.18 -16.79
C ARG A 83 15.89 0.63 -18.20
N ALA A 84 14.90 -0.02 -18.79
CA ALA A 84 14.40 0.34 -20.11
C ALA A 84 13.60 1.65 -20.12
N ALA A 85 12.94 1.99 -19.00
CA ALA A 85 12.03 3.12 -18.92
C ALA A 85 12.59 4.37 -18.22
N ILE A 86 13.63 4.25 -17.37
CA ILE A 86 14.06 5.33 -16.47
C ILE A 86 14.48 6.60 -17.21
N ASP A 87 15.24 6.48 -18.30
CA ASP A 87 15.72 7.63 -19.06
C ASP A 87 14.56 8.36 -19.73
N SER A 88 13.74 7.64 -20.51
CA SER A 88 12.59 8.24 -21.20
C SER A 88 11.55 8.81 -20.24
N THR A 89 11.35 8.20 -19.07
CA THR A 89 10.39 8.70 -18.05
C THR A 89 10.88 10.02 -17.44
N VAL A 90 12.17 10.14 -17.14
CA VAL A 90 12.76 11.37 -16.58
C VAL A 90 12.79 12.47 -17.64
N ASP A 91 13.23 12.16 -18.85
CA ASP A 91 13.30 13.14 -19.95
C ASP A 91 11.91 13.67 -20.31
N GLU A 92 10.91 12.80 -20.36
CA GLU A 92 9.52 13.20 -20.59
C GLU A 92 8.96 14.06 -19.45
N ALA A 93 9.32 13.78 -18.19
CA ALA A 93 8.90 14.61 -17.07
C ALA A 93 9.48 16.03 -17.15
N LEU A 94 10.77 16.16 -17.48
CA LEU A 94 11.42 17.47 -17.68
C LEU A 94 10.85 18.22 -18.88
N ARG A 95 10.66 17.51 -20.01
CA ARG A 95 10.07 18.07 -21.24
C ARG A 95 8.64 18.57 -21.01
N ARG A 96 7.79 17.80 -20.31
CA ARG A 96 6.42 18.21 -19.97
C ARG A 96 6.39 19.40 -19.01
N ALA A 97 7.35 19.49 -18.09
CA ALA A 97 7.47 20.63 -17.20
C ALA A 97 8.02 21.89 -17.90
N GLY A 98 8.66 21.73 -19.06
CA GLY A 98 9.38 22.82 -19.74
C GLY A 98 10.60 23.27 -18.96
N VAL A 99 11.28 22.33 -18.29
CA VAL A 99 12.39 22.61 -17.36
C VAL A 99 13.66 21.95 -17.87
N GLU A 100 14.71 22.75 -18.03
CA GLU A 100 16.07 22.26 -18.29
C GLU A 100 16.69 21.70 -17.01
N HIS A 101 17.61 20.74 -17.14
CA HIS A 101 18.28 20.13 -16.00
C HIS A 101 18.93 21.15 -15.06
N SER A 102 19.61 22.17 -15.61
CA SER A 102 20.30 23.22 -14.86
C SER A 102 19.37 24.13 -14.04
N ALA A 103 18.07 24.14 -14.33
CA ALA A 103 17.09 24.92 -13.57
C ALA A 103 16.57 24.17 -12.33
N LEU A 104 16.89 22.88 -12.19
CA LEU A 104 16.51 22.11 -11.01
C LEU A 104 17.32 22.57 -9.79
N THR A 105 16.61 22.76 -8.68
CA THR A 105 17.21 23.09 -7.38
C THR A 105 17.76 21.85 -6.69
N ALA A 106 17.09 20.71 -6.84
CA ALA A 106 17.55 19.41 -6.35
C ALA A 106 16.92 18.25 -7.12
N ILE A 107 17.54 17.07 -7.03
CA ILE A 107 16.96 15.81 -7.49
C ILE A 107 16.69 14.93 -6.28
N ALA A 108 15.43 14.56 -6.10
CA ALA A 108 14.95 13.68 -5.06
C ALA A 108 14.76 12.26 -5.59
N VAL A 109 15.22 11.26 -4.84
CA VAL A 109 15.12 9.86 -5.26
C VAL A 109 14.77 8.94 -4.11
N THR A 110 13.89 7.98 -4.36
CA THR A 110 13.56 6.93 -3.40
C THR A 110 14.74 6.00 -3.21
N VAL A 111 15.27 5.93 -1.98
CA VAL A 111 16.38 5.00 -1.63
C VAL A 111 15.89 3.78 -0.85
N GLY A 112 14.64 3.78 -0.40
CA GLY A 112 13.99 2.64 0.23
C GLY A 112 12.81 3.03 1.15
N PRO A 113 12.11 2.06 1.77
CA PRO A 113 12.21 0.62 1.50
C PRO A 113 11.74 0.24 0.08
N GLY A 114 12.04 -0.99 -0.36
CA GLY A 114 11.69 -1.48 -1.69
C GLY A 114 12.57 -2.62 -2.18
N LEU A 115 12.38 -3.02 -3.43
CA LEU A 115 13.18 -4.05 -4.09
C LEU A 115 14.59 -3.50 -4.38
N SER A 116 15.63 -4.08 -3.78
CA SER A 116 17.02 -3.61 -3.89
C SER A 116 17.47 -3.38 -5.33
N LEU A 117 17.09 -4.30 -6.21
CA LEU A 117 17.45 -4.28 -7.63
C LEU A 117 16.80 -3.11 -8.39
N CYS A 118 15.57 -2.76 -8.03
CA CYS A 118 14.81 -1.67 -8.63
C CYS A 118 15.28 -0.31 -8.09
N LEU A 119 15.44 -0.18 -6.77
CA LEU A 119 15.94 1.03 -6.11
C LEU A 119 17.28 1.49 -6.69
N GLY A 120 18.19 0.55 -6.96
CA GLY A 120 19.49 0.86 -7.53
C GLY A 120 19.43 1.53 -8.91
N VAL A 121 18.38 1.28 -9.69
CA VAL A 121 18.20 1.91 -11.02
C VAL A 121 17.91 3.40 -10.87
N GLY A 122 16.90 3.76 -10.07
CA GLY A 122 16.55 5.16 -9.82
C GLY A 122 17.68 5.93 -9.14
N VAL A 123 18.31 5.36 -8.11
CA VAL A 123 19.44 6.00 -7.40
C VAL A 123 20.62 6.26 -8.34
N LYS A 124 20.95 5.31 -9.21
CA LYS A 124 22.02 5.50 -10.20
C LYS A 124 21.70 6.62 -11.18
N LYS A 125 20.47 6.67 -11.72
CA LYS A 125 20.04 7.76 -12.61
C LYS A 125 20.12 9.12 -11.92
N ALA A 126 19.61 9.22 -10.69
CA ALA A 126 19.65 10.47 -9.92
C ALA A 126 21.10 10.94 -9.69
N LEU A 127 22.00 10.04 -9.28
CA LEU A 127 23.41 10.36 -9.09
C LEU A 127 24.09 10.83 -10.38
N SER A 128 23.80 10.19 -11.52
CA SER A 128 24.30 10.62 -12.83
C SER A 128 23.90 12.05 -13.15
N LEU A 129 22.60 12.37 -13.02
CA LEU A 129 22.11 13.73 -13.28
C LEU A 129 22.68 14.77 -12.29
N CYS A 130 22.78 14.41 -11.00
CA CYS A 130 23.39 15.27 -9.99
C CYS A 130 24.87 15.57 -10.30
N GLN A 131 25.63 14.56 -10.74
CA GLN A 131 27.03 14.72 -11.10
C GLN A 131 27.20 15.54 -12.39
N GLU A 132 26.41 15.24 -13.43
CA GLU A 132 26.50 15.90 -14.74
C GLU A 132 26.15 17.39 -14.67
N HIS A 133 25.08 17.73 -13.95
CA HIS A 133 24.56 19.10 -13.89
C HIS A 133 24.91 19.84 -12.60
N GLN A 134 25.71 19.21 -11.72
CA GLN A 134 26.10 19.75 -10.42
C GLN A 134 24.89 20.17 -9.55
N ILE A 135 23.87 19.30 -9.51
CA ILE A 135 22.63 19.50 -8.75
C ILE A 135 22.65 18.69 -7.44
N PRO A 136 22.26 19.27 -6.29
CA PRO A 136 22.13 18.54 -5.03
C PRO A 136 21.20 17.32 -5.11
N LEU A 137 21.54 16.27 -4.36
CA LEU A 137 20.75 15.04 -4.23
C LEU A 137 19.96 15.05 -2.92
N VAL A 138 18.69 14.65 -2.96
CA VAL A 138 17.87 14.39 -1.77
C VAL A 138 17.44 12.93 -1.74
N ARG A 139 17.88 12.20 -0.72
CA ARG A 139 17.44 10.81 -0.51
C ARG A 139 16.12 10.77 0.23
N VAL A 140 15.13 10.09 -0.37
CA VAL A 140 13.76 10.05 0.13
C VAL A 140 13.41 8.65 0.64
N HIS A 141 12.71 8.62 1.76
CA HIS A 141 12.11 7.41 2.30
C HIS A 141 10.73 7.20 1.67
N HIS A 142 10.51 6.06 1.03
CA HIS A 142 9.28 5.76 0.29
C HIS A 142 8.00 5.93 1.13
N MET A 143 7.97 5.36 2.35
CA MET A 143 6.80 5.49 3.23
C MET A 143 6.60 6.92 3.78
N GLU A 144 7.67 7.71 3.87
CA GLU A 144 7.55 9.11 4.26
C GLU A 144 6.96 9.91 3.09
N ALA A 145 7.32 9.58 1.86
CA ALA A 145 6.70 10.14 0.66
C ALA A 145 5.18 9.93 0.65
N HIS A 146 4.71 8.71 0.89
CA HIS A 146 3.28 8.43 1.04
C HIS A 146 2.61 9.20 2.18
N ALA A 147 3.29 9.38 3.33
CA ALA A 147 2.72 10.12 4.45
C ALA A 147 2.63 11.63 4.17
N LEU A 148 3.66 12.20 3.55
CA LEU A 148 3.80 13.64 3.34
C LEU A 148 3.18 14.12 2.02
N VAL A 149 2.79 13.26 1.09
CA VAL A 149 2.15 13.71 -0.16
C VAL A 149 0.83 14.44 0.07
N THR A 150 0.14 14.16 1.18
CA THR A 150 -1.07 14.91 1.57
C THR A 150 -0.80 16.38 1.91
N TRP A 151 0.46 16.72 2.19
CA TRP A 151 0.90 18.08 2.44
C TRP A 151 1.06 18.92 1.18
N LEU A 152 0.94 18.30 0.01
CA LEU A 152 0.96 19.02 -1.25
C LEU A 152 -0.27 19.95 -1.29
N PRO A 153 -0.09 21.29 -1.28
CA PRO A 153 -1.18 22.24 -1.23
C PRO A 153 -2.20 21.99 -2.35
N SER A 154 -3.45 21.70 -1.97
CA SER A 154 -4.52 21.41 -2.94
C SER A 154 -5.01 22.65 -3.69
N SER A 155 -4.55 23.86 -3.33
CA SER A 155 -5.10 25.14 -3.79
C SER A 155 -4.44 25.76 -5.04
N LEU A 156 -3.46 25.13 -5.68
CA LEU A 156 -2.85 25.68 -6.90
C LEU A 156 -3.02 24.80 -8.16
N SER A 157 -3.71 23.65 -8.05
CA SER A 157 -4.01 22.82 -9.22
C SER A 157 -5.15 23.38 -10.10
N ALA A 158 -5.85 24.45 -9.70
CA ALA A 158 -7.02 24.98 -10.41
C ALA A 158 -7.05 26.50 -10.65
N ALA A 159 -6.08 27.27 -10.14
CA ALA A 159 -6.04 28.72 -10.33
C ALA A 159 -4.94 29.11 -11.34
N SER A 160 -5.38 29.44 -12.55
CA SER A 160 -4.69 30.29 -13.53
C SER A 160 -3.42 29.72 -14.21
N ALA A 161 -3.65 29.03 -15.34
CA ALA A 161 -2.76 29.08 -16.51
C ALA A 161 -2.88 30.40 -17.31
N THR A 162 -3.54 31.44 -16.78
CA THR A 162 -3.75 32.72 -17.47
C THR A 162 -3.97 33.85 -16.44
N GLY A 163 -2.89 34.52 -16.03
CA GLY A 163 -2.97 35.71 -15.19
C GLY A 163 -1.57 36.26 -14.88
N PRO A 164 -1.35 37.59 -14.92
CA PRO A 164 -0.04 38.16 -14.64
C PRO A 164 0.32 37.95 -13.17
N ALA A 165 1.60 37.69 -12.91
CA ALA A 165 2.14 37.50 -11.57
C ALA A 165 1.77 38.68 -10.64
N PRO A 166 1.37 38.43 -9.39
CA PRO A 166 1.12 39.50 -8.44
C PRO A 166 2.44 40.23 -8.17
N THR A 167 2.45 41.52 -8.48
CA THR A 167 3.54 42.45 -8.17
C THR A 167 3.46 42.86 -6.70
N GLY A 168 4.52 42.60 -5.94
CA GLY A 168 4.80 43.27 -4.68
C GLY A 168 4.50 42.45 -3.42
N GLY A 169 5.57 42.06 -2.73
CA GLY A 169 5.51 41.38 -1.43
C GLY A 169 6.66 40.39 -1.26
N GLU A 170 7.89 40.90 -1.14
CA GLU A 170 9.06 40.11 -0.78
C GLU A 170 8.90 39.56 0.64
N THR A 171 8.73 38.24 0.76
CA THR A 171 9.08 37.52 1.97
C THR A 171 9.87 36.30 1.57
N SER A 172 11.16 36.26 1.93
CA SER A 172 11.94 35.02 1.96
C SER A 172 11.21 34.08 2.93
N ALA A 173 10.37 33.19 2.38
CA ALA A 173 9.54 32.31 3.19
C ALA A 173 10.45 31.29 3.89
N SER A 174 10.80 31.57 5.15
CA SER A 174 11.47 30.61 6.01
C SER A 174 10.53 29.41 6.28
N LEU A 175 11.10 28.21 6.48
CA LEU A 175 10.35 26.97 6.77
C LEU A 175 9.19 27.16 7.79
N PRO A 176 9.32 27.95 8.88
CA PRO A 176 8.23 28.21 9.82
C PRO A 176 7.03 28.96 9.23
N ALA A 177 7.22 29.81 8.22
CA ALA A 177 6.14 30.52 7.54
C ALA A 177 5.38 29.59 6.59
N LEU A 178 6.10 28.72 5.86
CA LEU A 178 5.48 27.70 4.99
C LEU A 178 4.75 26.63 5.83
N GLN A 179 5.28 26.22 6.99
CA GLN A 179 4.63 25.28 7.89
C GLN A 179 3.26 25.73 8.41
N GLN A 180 2.98 27.03 8.47
CA GLN A 180 1.69 27.56 8.93
C GLN A 180 0.59 27.43 7.88
N ASP A 181 0.95 27.40 6.60
CA ASP A 181 0.01 27.27 5.47
C ASP A 181 -0.10 25.83 4.93
N LEU A 182 0.79 24.93 5.38
CA LEU A 182 0.79 23.52 4.99
C LEU A 182 -0.34 22.75 5.68
N GLN A 183 -1.16 22.07 4.88
CA GLN A 183 -2.29 21.26 5.32
C GLN A 183 -2.04 19.79 4.98
N PRO A 184 -2.19 18.84 5.92
CA PRO A 184 -2.55 19.05 7.33
C PRO A 184 -1.35 19.46 8.21
N PRO A 185 -1.53 20.27 9.27
CA PRO A 185 -0.42 20.64 10.17
C PRO A 185 0.06 19.46 11.03
N PHE A 186 1.36 19.46 11.38
CA PHE A 186 1.90 18.54 12.39
C PHE A 186 1.36 18.87 13.79
N PRO A 187 1.19 17.86 14.69
CA PRO A 187 1.34 16.43 14.44
C PRO A 187 0.09 15.81 13.81
N PHE A 188 0.27 14.74 13.04
CA PHE A 188 -0.83 13.94 12.48
C PHE A 188 -0.52 12.44 12.51
N LEU A 189 -1.57 11.63 12.52
CA LEU A 189 -1.47 10.18 12.47
C LEU A 189 -1.73 9.69 11.04
N THR A 190 -0.80 8.95 10.47
CA THR A 190 -0.94 8.36 9.13
C THR A 190 -1.25 6.88 9.22
N LEU A 191 -2.32 6.45 8.56
CA LEU A 191 -2.58 5.05 8.23
C LEU A 191 -2.12 4.81 6.77
N LEU A 192 -1.02 4.09 6.62
CA LEU A 192 -0.49 3.67 5.32
C LEU A 192 -1.01 2.26 5.00
N VAL A 193 -1.88 2.15 3.99
CA VAL A 193 -2.57 0.92 3.58
C VAL A 193 -2.45 0.69 2.06
N SER A 194 -1.47 -0.11 1.66
CA SER A 194 -1.23 -0.52 0.28
C SER A 194 -1.25 -2.05 0.13
N GLY A 195 -0.89 -2.57 -1.05
CA GLY A 195 -0.69 -4.00 -1.27
C GLY A 195 0.45 -4.58 -0.42
N GLY A 196 1.51 -3.81 -0.16
CA GLY A 196 2.67 -4.27 0.62
C GLY A 196 2.76 -3.73 2.05
N HIS A 197 1.97 -2.70 2.38
CA HIS A 197 2.11 -1.99 3.65
C HIS A 197 0.79 -1.87 4.39
N ASN A 198 0.85 -2.05 5.70
CA ASN A 198 -0.21 -1.70 6.63
C ASN A 198 0.44 -1.21 7.93
N MET A 199 0.49 0.10 8.12
CA MET A 199 1.14 0.70 9.30
C MET A 199 0.47 1.99 9.76
N LEU A 200 0.62 2.27 11.05
CA LEU A 200 0.17 3.46 11.75
C LEU A 200 1.40 4.24 12.20
N VAL A 201 1.54 5.46 11.68
CA VAL A 201 2.73 6.29 11.86
C VAL A 201 2.31 7.66 12.39
N LEU A 202 2.75 8.00 13.59
CA LEU A 202 2.62 9.34 14.15
C LEU A 202 3.77 10.21 13.61
N SER A 203 3.43 11.31 12.95
CA SER A 203 4.39 12.25 12.37
C SER A 203 4.35 13.58 13.12
N ARG A 204 5.52 14.05 13.58
CA ARG A 204 5.69 15.34 14.28
C ARG A 204 6.42 16.39 13.44
N GLY A 205 7.11 15.92 12.40
CA GLY A 205 7.88 16.71 11.46
C GLY A 205 8.33 15.82 10.30
N ALA A 206 8.81 16.41 9.22
CA ALA A 206 9.52 15.63 8.20
C ALA A 206 10.81 15.05 8.82
N GLY A 207 11.00 13.74 8.70
CA GLY A 207 12.06 12.99 9.38
C GLY A 207 11.79 12.63 10.85
N ASP A 208 10.69 13.07 11.46
CA ASP A 208 10.30 12.70 12.83
C ASP A 208 9.00 11.88 12.84
N HIS A 209 9.19 10.56 12.82
CA HIS A 209 8.13 9.57 12.72
C HIS A 209 8.23 8.52 13.83
N THR A 210 7.09 8.13 14.39
CA THR A 210 6.97 7.01 15.34
C THR A 210 5.94 6.00 14.82
N VAL A 211 6.36 4.74 14.67
CA VAL A 211 5.47 3.65 14.27
C VAL A 211 4.71 3.15 15.50
N LEU A 212 3.39 3.41 15.54
CA LEU A 212 2.51 2.96 16.62
C LEU A 212 2.06 1.51 16.40
N GLY A 213 1.95 1.08 15.15
CA GLY A 213 1.54 -0.28 14.78
C GLY A 213 1.90 -0.62 13.35
N SER A 214 2.15 -1.90 13.07
CA SER A 214 2.25 -2.40 11.70
C SER A 214 1.71 -3.81 11.60
N THR A 215 1.53 -4.31 10.38
CA THR A 215 1.18 -5.72 10.21
C THR A 215 2.29 -6.63 10.74
N LEU A 216 1.88 -7.75 11.34
CA LEU A 216 2.72 -8.84 11.79
C LEU A 216 2.91 -9.90 10.70
N ASP A 217 1.98 -9.98 9.75
CA ASP A 217 1.93 -10.95 8.66
C ASP A 217 1.59 -10.30 7.30
N ASP A 218 0.45 -10.62 6.70
CA ASP A 218 -0.01 -10.05 5.42
C ASP A 218 -0.43 -8.59 5.64
N SER A 219 -0.24 -7.71 4.66
CA SER A 219 -0.94 -6.42 4.66
C SER A 219 -2.45 -6.64 4.43
N ILE A 220 -3.28 -5.62 4.71
CA ILE A 220 -4.70 -5.70 4.34
C ILE A 220 -4.86 -5.85 2.82
N GLY A 221 -4.10 -5.12 1.99
CA GLY A 221 -4.19 -5.22 0.54
C GLY A 221 -3.83 -6.61 0.01
N GLU A 222 -2.78 -7.21 0.54
CA GLU A 222 -2.38 -8.59 0.23
C GLU A 222 -3.45 -9.60 0.69
N ALA A 223 -4.11 -9.35 1.82
CA ALA A 223 -5.23 -10.18 2.27
C ALA A 223 -6.43 -10.09 1.32
N PHE A 224 -6.74 -8.90 0.79
CA PHE A 224 -7.76 -8.72 -0.26
C PHE A 224 -7.38 -9.48 -1.53
N ASP A 225 -6.16 -9.31 -2.04
CA ASP A 225 -5.71 -9.97 -3.27
C ASP A 225 -5.70 -11.50 -3.15
N LYS A 226 -5.20 -12.04 -2.03
CA LYS A 226 -5.22 -13.49 -1.79
C LYS A 226 -6.63 -14.03 -1.64
N THR A 227 -7.54 -13.28 -1.01
CA THR A 227 -8.95 -13.67 -0.87
C THR A 227 -9.67 -13.64 -2.22
N ALA A 228 -9.38 -12.62 -3.05
CA ALA A 228 -9.91 -12.55 -4.41
C ALA A 228 -9.54 -13.79 -5.21
N ARG A 229 -8.27 -14.21 -5.17
CA ARG A 229 -7.81 -15.45 -5.83
C ARG A 229 -8.47 -16.70 -5.27
N LEU A 230 -8.63 -16.82 -3.95
CA LEU A 230 -9.36 -17.95 -3.35
C LEU A 230 -10.80 -18.05 -3.85
N LEU A 231 -11.43 -16.91 -4.14
CA LEU A 231 -12.78 -16.85 -4.69
C LEU A 231 -12.83 -16.93 -6.21
N GLY A 232 -11.72 -17.21 -6.90
CA GLY A 232 -11.66 -17.35 -8.35
C GLY A 232 -11.73 -16.02 -9.11
N ILE A 233 -11.24 -14.93 -8.51
CA ILE A 233 -11.02 -13.66 -9.19
C ILE A 233 -9.54 -13.61 -9.62
N ASP A 234 -9.29 -13.68 -10.92
CA ASP A 234 -7.94 -13.75 -11.48
C ASP A 234 -7.33 -12.39 -11.84
N SER A 235 -8.13 -11.31 -11.78
CA SER A 235 -7.65 -9.95 -12.06
C SER A 235 -6.67 -9.47 -10.99
N ILE A 236 -5.62 -8.77 -11.41
CA ILE A 236 -4.63 -8.16 -10.54
C ILE A 236 -4.66 -6.63 -10.79
N PRO A 237 -4.82 -5.78 -9.76
CA PRO A 237 -5.06 -6.12 -8.36
C PRO A 237 -6.46 -6.72 -8.12
N GLY A 238 -6.58 -7.61 -7.13
CA GLY A 238 -7.80 -8.36 -6.82
C GLY A 238 -8.75 -7.62 -5.87
N GLY A 239 -8.26 -6.64 -5.11
CA GLY A 239 -9.04 -5.84 -4.16
C GLY A 239 -10.31 -5.18 -4.74
N PRO A 240 -10.23 -4.35 -5.80
CA PRO A 240 -11.41 -3.68 -6.34
C PRO A 240 -12.53 -4.62 -6.87
N PRO A 241 -12.22 -5.70 -7.62
CA PRO A 241 -13.26 -6.67 -7.97
C PRO A 241 -13.80 -7.45 -6.76
N LEU A 242 -12.97 -7.74 -5.74
CA LEU A 242 -13.45 -8.35 -4.51
C LEU A 242 -14.43 -7.45 -3.76
N GLU A 243 -14.19 -6.13 -3.73
CA GLU A 243 -15.12 -5.14 -3.16
C GLU A 243 -16.46 -5.13 -3.91
N ARG A 244 -16.44 -5.21 -5.25
CA ARG A 244 -17.67 -5.29 -6.06
C ARG A 244 -18.46 -6.55 -5.73
N LEU A 245 -17.80 -7.70 -5.65
CA LEU A 245 -18.42 -8.96 -5.26
C LEU A 245 -18.99 -8.90 -3.83
N ALA A 246 -18.27 -8.26 -2.90
CA ALA A 246 -18.72 -8.07 -1.52
C ALA A 246 -19.99 -7.20 -1.43
N ALA A 247 -20.23 -6.28 -2.36
CA ALA A 247 -21.42 -5.43 -2.37
C ALA A 247 -22.72 -6.20 -2.65
N GLU A 248 -22.62 -7.39 -3.24
CA GLU A 248 -23.76 -8.27 -3.56
C GLU A 248 -24.03 -9.32 -2.45
N GLY A 249 -23.13 -9.40 -1.46
CA GLY A 249 -23.16 -10.37 -0.37
C GLY A 249 -23.81 -9.85 0.91
N ASP A 250 -24.23 -10.78 1.77
CA ASP A 250 -24.56 -10.48 3.15
C ASP A 250 -23.28 -10.54 4.01
N PRO A 251 -22.84 -9.42 4.61
CA PRO A 251 -21.63 -9.40 5.43
C PRO A 251 -21.74 -10.21 6.72
N THR A 252 -22.94 -10.60 7.15
CA THR A 252 -23.19 -11.37 8.37
C THR A 252 -23.39 -12.87 8.13
N ALA A 253 -23.40 -13.31 6.88
CA ALA A 253 -23.61 -14.70 6.49
C ALA A 253 -22.60 -15.68 7.11
N PHE A 254 -21.33 -15.26 7.26
CA PHE A 254 -20.28 -16.08 7.86
C PHE A 254 -19.62 -15.42 9.07
N SER A 255 -19.55 -16.18 10.17
CA SER A 255 -18.84 -15.78 11.39
C SER A 255 -17.34 -16.07 11.28
N LEU A 256 -16.59 -15.15 10.68
CA LEU A 256 -15.13 -15.23 10.58
C LEU A 256 -14.43 -14.80 11.89
N PRO A 257 -13.23 -15.35 12.20
CA PRO A 257 -12.53 -15.03 13.44
C PRO A 257 -12.00 -13.58 13.41
N LYS A 258 -12.28 -12.84 14.48
CA LYS A 258 -11.69 -11.51 14.70
C LYS A 258 -10.18 -11.60 14.90
N PRO A 259 -9.34 -10.95 14.07
CA PRO A 259 -7.89 -11.07 14.18
C PRO A 259 -7.35 -10.63 15.54
N LEU A 260 -6.30 -11.34 16.01
CA LEU A 260 -5.62 -11.15 17.30
C LEU A 260 -6.48 -11.29 18.57
N SER A 261 -7.82 -11.36 18.48
CA SER A 261 -8.73 -11.42 19.63
C SER A 261 -8.49 -12.61 20.58
N ARG A 262 -8.10 -13.76 20.00
CA ARG A 262 -7.80 -15.01 20.73
C ARG A 262 -6.32 -15.18 21.06
N SER A 263 -5.49 -14.15 20.86
CA SER A 263 -4.08 -14.21 21.27
C SER A 263 -3.97 -14.44 22.78
N LYS A 264 -3.08 -15.35 23.20
CA LYS A 264 -2.70 -15.52 24.61
C LYS A 264 -1.81 -14.39 25.12
N ASP A 265 -1.23 -13.60 24.22
CA ASP A 265 -0.41 -12.45 24.56
C ASP A 265 -1.28 -11.20 24.64
N ASP A 266 -1.45 -10.69 25.87
CA ASP A 266 -2.22 -9.46 26.14
C ASP A 266 -1.69 -8.26 25.39
N ARG A 267 -0.37 -8.18 25.15
CA ARG A 267 0.23 -7.08 24.41
C ARG A 267 -0.25 -7.06 22.96
N LEU A 268 -0.44 -8.21 22.32
CA LEU A 268 -0.98 -8.28 20.96
C LEU A 268 -2.46 -7.91 20.92
N ARG A 269 -3.21 -8.22 21.98
CA ARG A 269 -4.63 -7.86 22.08
C ARG A 269 -4.78 -6.34 22.22
N SER A 270 -3.93 -5.72 23.03
CA SER A 270 -3.96 -4.28 23.31
C SER A 270 -3.08 -3.43 22.38
N SER A 271 -2.29 -4.00 21.46
CA SER A 271 -1.45 -3.22 20.55
C SER A 271 -2.22 -2.59 19.38
N CYS A 272 -1.55 -1.71 18.65
CA CYS A 272 -2.02 -1.19 17.37
C CYS A 272 -1.54 -2.03 16.16
N ASP A 273 -0.98 -3.22 16.40
CA ASP A 273 -0.50 -4.10 15.33
C ASP A 273 -1.65 -4.79 14.59
N PHE A 274 -1.39 -5.18 13.33
CA PHE A 274 -2.36 -5.84 12.45
C PHE A 274 -1.98 -7.30 12.17
N SER A 275 -2.97 -8.13 11.80
CA SER A 275 -2.77 -9.51 11.35
C SER A 275 -3.98 -9.93 10.53
N TYR A 276 -3.75 -10.57 9.39
CA TYR A 276 -4.79 -11.01 8.46
C TYR A 276 -4.62 -12.48 8.02
N ALA A 277 -3.47 -13.11 8.30
CA ALA A 277 -3.20 -14.49 7.90
C ALA A 277 -4.23 -15.51 8.44
N GLY A 278 -4.72 -15.31 9.67
CA GLY A 278 -5.75 -16.15 10.28
C GLY A 278 -7.12 -16.01 9.58
N LEU A 279 -7.47 -14.79 9.17
CA LEU A 279 -8.70 -14.49 8.45
C LEU A 279 -8.70 -15.14 7.06
N LYS A 280 -7.59 -15.01 6.33
CA LYS A 280 -7.36 -15.69 5.04
C LYS A 280 -7.50 -17.21 5.17
N SER A 281 -6.95 -17.80 6.24
CA SER A 281 -7.03 -19.24 6.46
C SER A 281 -8.48 -19.70 6.70
N ALA A 282 -9.26 -18.91 7.45
CA ALA A 282 -10.68 -19.19 7.65
C ALA A 282 -11.48 -19.11 6.34
N VAL A 283 -11.22 -18.09 5.50
CA VAL A 283 -11.82 -17.99 4.16
C VAL A 283 -11.49 -19.20 3.29
N ARG A 284 -10.22 -19.65 3.28
CA ARG A 284 -9.83 -20.84 2.53
C ARG A 284 -10.63 -22.07 2.96
N CYS A 285 -10.81 -22.28 4.27
CA CYS A 285 -11.63 -23.39 4.76
C CYS A 285 -13.08 -23.33 4.25
N LEU A 286 -13.71 -22.14 4.27
CA LEU A 286 -15.06 -21.97 3.73
C LEU A 286 -15.15 -22.26 2.23
N VAL A 287 -14.10 -21.96 1.45
CA VAL A 287 -14.06 -22.25 0.01
C VAL A 287 -13.81 -23.75 -0.25
N GLU A 288 -12.97 -24.39 0.56
CA GLU A 288 -12.66 -25.82 0.44
C GLU A 288 -13.84 -26.71 0.83
N GLU A 289 -14.64 -26.33 1.82
CA GLU A 289 -15.89 -27.02 2.20
C GLU A 289 -16.87 -27.18 1.03
N THR A 290 -16.82 -26.26 0.06
CA THR A 290 -17.63 -26.30 -1.16
C THR A 290 -17.04 -27.10 -2.31
N GLN A 291 -15.77 -27.53 -2.24
CA GLN A 291 -15.20 -28.37 -3.28
C GLN A 291 -15.62 -29.83 -3.08
N PRO A 292 -16.10 -30.53 -4.13
CA PRO A 292 -16.37 -31.95 -4.02
C PRO A 292 -15.10 -32.66 -3.54
N THR A 293 -15.23 -33.44 -2.47
CA THR A 293 -14.13 -34.22 -1.88
C THR A 293 -13.42 -35.05 -2.95
N LYS A 294 -12.15 -35.44 -2.73
CA LYS A 294 -11.43 -36.36 -3.67
C LYS A 294 -12.27 -37.58 -4.05
N ARG A 295 -13.08 -38.10 -3.13
CA ARG A 295 -14.06 -39.18 -3.37
C ARG A 295 -15.19 -38.76 -4.30
N GLN A 296 -15.84 -37.62 -4.05
CA GLN A 296 -16.90 -37.09 -4.90
C GLN A 296 -16.41 -36.71 -6.30
N ARG A 297 -15.19 -36.16 -6.44
CA ARG A 297 -14.56 -35.90 -7.76
C ARG A 297 -14.31 -37.20 -8.52
N LYS A 298 -13.81 -38.25 -7.84
CA LYS A 298 -13.58 -39.56 -8.45
C LYS A 298 -14.89 -40.27 -8.81
N ALA A 299 -15.94 -40.09 -8.02
CA ALA A 299 -17.28 -40.61 -8.29
C ALA A 299 -17.95 -39.88 -9.47
N ALA A 300 -17.90 -38.54 -9.50
CA ALA A 300 -18.40 -37.73 -10.61
C ALA A 300 -17.64 -38.00 -11.91
N ALA A 301 -16.31 -38.14 -11.86
CA ALA A 301 -15.50 -38.51 -13.03
C ALA A 301 -15.83 -39.92 -13.54
N ARG A 302 -16.10 -40.89 -12.65
CA ARG A 302 -16.57 -42.23 -13.03
C ARG A 302 -17.97 -42.20 -13.64
N LEU A 303 -18.87 -41.38 -13.10
CA LEU A 303 -20.23 -41.22 -13.61
C LEU A 303 -20.21 -40.53 -14.99
N ALA A 304 -19.42 -39.49 -15.17
CA ALA A 304 -19.21 -38.82 -16.45
C ALA A 304 -18.59 -39.76 -17.49
N ALA A 305 -17.58 -40.56 -17.11
CA ALA A 305 -17.00 -41.58 -17.98
C ALA A 305 -18.00 -42.69 -18.35
N ARG A 306 -18.87 -43.09 -17.41
CA ARG A 306 -19.93 -44.07 -17.66
C ARG A 306 -21.00 -43.53 -18.61
N ASN A 307 -21.39 -42.26 -18.44
CA ASN A 307 -22.37 -41.62 -19.31
C ASN A 307 -21.79 -41.36 -20.71
N ALA A 308 -20.50 -41.04 -20.81
CA ALA A 308 -19.80 -40.95 -22.09
C ALA A 308 -19.69 -42.33 -22.80
N ALA A 309 -19.57 -43.42 -22.04
CA ALA A 309 -19.57 -44.79 -22.58
C ALA A 309 -20.97 -45.32 -22.96
N CYS A 310 -22.04 -44.70 -22.46
CA CYS A 310 -23.43 -45.05 -22.80
C CYS A 310 -24.05 -44.14 -23.87
N GLY A 311 -23.29 -43.16 -24.41
CA GLY A 311 -23.77 -42.18 -25.39
C GLY A 311 -23.79 -42.62 -26.86
N GLU A 312 -23.48 -43.88 -27.15
CA GLU A 312 -23.59 -44.46 -28.50
C GLU A 312 -24.35 -45.78 -28.41
N LYS A 313 -25.69 -45.73 -28.53
CA LYS A 313 -26.57 -46.79 -29.08
C LYS A 313 -28.03 -46.38 -28.87
N ASP A 314 -28.52 -45.54 -29.76
CA ASP A 314 -29.96 -45.46 -30.06
C ASP A 314 -30.11 -45.53 -31.59
N GLU A 315 -30.18 -46.75 -32.12
CA GLU A 315 -31.02 -47.05 -33.29
C GLU A 315 -31.25 -48.57 -33.40
N TYR A 316 -32.54 -48.93 -33.59
CA TYR A 316 -33.13 -50.25 -33.87
C TYR A 316 -33.42 -51.25 -32.73
N GLY A 317 -34.72 -51.53 -32.54
CA GLY A 317 -35.22 -52.89 -32.30
C GLY A 317 -36.23 -53.06 -31.16
N ALA A 318 -37.49 -53.30 -31.49
CA ALA A 318 -38.58 -53.64 -30.58
C ALA A 318 -38.55 -55.09 -30.05
N SER A 319 -39.38 -55.34 -29.01
CA SER A 319 -39.79 -56.61 -28.37
C SER A 319 -38.74 -57.24 -27.43
N GLU A 320 -38.98 -57.53 -26.15
CA GLU A 320 -40.02 -58.38 -25.55
C GLU A 320 -40.12 -58.12 -24.03
N ALA A 321 -41.27 -58.42 -23.46
CA ALA A 321 -41.58 -58.30 -22.04
C ALA A 321 -41.06 -59.51 -21.23
N THR A 322 -40.60 -59.28 -19.98
CA THR A 322 -40.91 -60.12 -18.80
C THR A 322 -40.40 -59.48 -17.50
N ASP A 323 -41.33 -59.33 -16.56
CA ASP A 323 -41.25 -59.50 -15.10
C ASP A 323 -40.36 -58.61 -14.21
N LEU A 324 -41.06 -57.67 -13.57
CA LEU A 324 -40.75 -57.05 -12.27
C LEU A 324 -41.04 -58.04 -11.12
N PRO A 325 -40.29 -57.96 -10.00
CA PRO A 325 -40.87 -58.18 -8.69
C PRO A 325 -41.11 -56.83 -8.01
N GLU A 326 -42.36 -56.63 -7.59
CA GLU A 326 -42.80 -55.57 -6.68
C GLU A 326 -42.05 -55.66 -5.34
N THR A 327 -41.34 -54.61 -4.96
CA THR A 327 -41.11 -54.30 -3.54
C THR A 327 -41.90 -53.04 -3.20
N LYS A 328 -43.04 -53.26 -2.55
CA LYS A 328 -43.76 -52.26 -1.77
C LYS A 328 -42.85 -51.83 -0.62
N ASP A 329 -42.46 -50.56 -0.61
CA ASP A 329 -42.33 -49.78 0.63
C ASP A 329 -42.53 -48.31 0.25
N GLY A 330 -43.75 -47.84 0.49
CA GLY A 330 -44.12 -46.44 0.38
C GLY A 330 -43.54 -45.65 1.54
N GLY A 331 -42.33 -45.12 1.36
CA GLY A 331 -41.84 -43.98 2.11
C GLY A 331 -41.85 -42.77 1.19
N SER A 332 -42.75 -41.82 1.42
CA SER A 332 -42.74 -40.51 0.76
C SER A 332 -41.43 -39.79 1.12
N CYS A 333 -40.44 -39.90 0.25
CA CYS A 333 -39.28 -39.04 0.27
C CYS A 333 -39.70 -37.66 -0.25
N ASP A 334 -40.36 -36.88 0.61
CA ASP A 334 -40.44 -35.42 0.47
C ASP A 334 -39.03 -34.82 0.72
N GLY A 335 -38.08 -35.21 -0.12
CA GLY A 335 -36.83 -34.49 -0.28
C GLY A 335 -37.12 -33.21 -1.06
N PRO A 336 -36.45 -32.09 -0.75
CA PRO A 336 -36.58 -30.88 -1.55
C PRO A 336 -36.34 -31.22 -3.03
N ALA A 337 -37.17 -30.68 -3.92
CA ALA A 337 -37.05 -30.89 -5.35
C ALA A 337 -35.60 -30.64 -5.80
N PRO A 338 -35.02 -31.48 -6.68
CA PRO A 338 -33.65 -31.32 -7.11
C PRO A 338 -33.46 -29.95 -7.77
N MET A 339 -32.55 -29.14 -7.22
CA MET A 339 -32.24 -27.82 -7.75
C MET A 339 -31.77 -27.92 -9.20
N THR A 340 -32.22 -26.98 -10.03
CA THR A 340 -31.76 -26.84 -11.41
C THR A 340 -30.29 -26.41 -11.46
N VAL A 341 -29.62 -26.64 -12.59
CA VAL A 341 -28.22 -26.24 -12.81
C VAL A 341 -28.05 -24.72 -12.63
N GLU A 342 -29.05 -23.94 -13.03
CA GLU A 342 -29.09 -22.48 -12.91
C GLU A 342 -29.22 -22.05 -11.44
N GLU A 343 -30.10 -22.68 -10.66
CA GLU A 343 -30.24 -22.41 -9.23
C GLU A 343 -28.97 -22.81 -8.45
N MET A 344 -28.31 -23.90 -8.82
CA MET A 344 -27.03 -24.30 -8.23
C MET A 344 -25.92 -23.29 -8.53
N ALA A 345 -25.86 -22.76 -9.76
CA ALA A 345 -24.91 -21.73 -10.16
C ALA A 345 -25.16 -20.42 -9.41
N ALA A 346 -26.42 -19.99 -9.32
CA ALA A 346 -26.83 -18.79 -8.59
C ALA A 346 -26.52 -18.90 -7.08
N ALA A 347 -26.81 -20.05 -6.45
CA ALA A 347 -26.48 -20.29 -5.05
C ALA A 347 -24.96 -20.28 -4.79
N LYS A 348 -24.17 -20.81 -5.73
CA LYS A 348 -22.71 -20.76 -5.67
C LYS A 348 -22.19 -19.33 -5.77
N GLU A 349 -22.74 -18.52 -6.68
CA GLU A 349 -22.33 -17.12 -6.83
C GLU A 349 -22.72 -16.29 -5.60
N LYS A 350 -23.94 -16.47 -5.10
CA LYS A 350 -24.41 -15.81 -3.88
C LYS A 350 -23.51 -16.13 -2.69
N ARG A 351 -23.11 -17.40 -2.53
CA ARG A 351 -22.18 -17.80 -1.47
C ARG A 351 -20.80 -17.15 -1.64
N ARG A 352 -20.28 -17.00 -2.87
CA ARG A 352 -19.01 -16.28 -3.12
C ARG A 352 -19.12 -14.83 -2.67
N ALA A 353 -20.22 -14.16 -3.02
CA ALA A 353 -20.52 -12.80 -2.58
C ALA A 353 -20.60 -12.69 -1.05
N ASP A 354 -21.30 -13.60 -0.38
CA ASP A 354 -21.44 -13.63 1.07
C ASP A 354 -20.10 -13.87 1.80
N VAL A 355 -19.22 -14.73 1.25
CA VAL A 355 -17.86 -14.91 1.77
C VAL A 355 -17.02 -13.64 1.59
N ALA A 356 -17.10 -13.00 0.41
CA ALA A 356 -16.40 -11.74 0.14
C ALA A 356 -16.86 -10.62 1.10
N ALA A 357 -18.18 -10.48 1.30
CA ALA A 357 -18.78 -9.50 2.20
C ALA A 357 -18.38 -9.75 3.67
N SER A 358 -18.43 -11.00 4.12
CA SER A 358 -18.02 -11.38 5.48
C SER A 358 -16.54 -11.13 5.72
N PHE A 359 -15.68 -11.43 4.73
CA PHE A 359 -14.25 -11.12 4.79
C PHE A 359 -13.99 -9.61 4.86
N GLN A 360 -14.58 -8.84 3.94
CA GLN A 360 -14.39 -7.39 3.88
C GLN A 360 -14.81 -6.74 5.20
N ARG A 361 -15.97 -7.11 5.74
CA ARG A 361 -16.43 -6.59 7.04
C ARG A 361 -15.40 -6.85 8.15
N VAL A 362 -14.99 -8.10 8.36
CA VAL A 362 -14.08 -8.43 9.48
C VAL A 362 -12.68 -7.83 9.28
N ALA A 363 -12.17 -7.78 8.05
CA ALA A 363 -10.88 -7.17 7.74
C ALA A 363 -10.88 -5.65 8.01
N VAL A 364 -11.94 -4.96 7.60
CA VAL A 364 -12.06 -3.50 7.76
C VAL A 364 -12.42 -3.13 9.20
N GLU A 365 -13.26 -3.91 9.90
CA GLU A 365 -13.52 -3.74 11.34
C GLU A 365 -12.21 -3.81 12.15
N HIS A 366 -11.35 -4.77 11.84
CA HIS A 366 -10.04 -4.87 12.48
C HIS A 366 -9.13 -3.67 12.15
N LEU A 367 -9.13 -3.21 10.91
CA LEU A 367 -8.40 -1.99 10.52
C LEU A 367 -8.86 -0.76 11.32
N ALA A 368 -10.18 -0.57 11.40
CA ALA A 368 -10.83 0.55 12.08
C ALA A 368 -10.54 0.53 13.59
N GLU A 369 -10.68 -0.62 14.26
CA GLU A 369 -10.42 -0.75 15.70
C GLU A 369 -8.96 -0.41 16.05
N ARG A 370 -8.00 -0.92 15.28
CA ARG A 370 -6.57 -0.65 15.52
C ARG A 370 -6.23 0.81 15.25
N THR A 371 -6.89 1.42 14.26
CA THR A 371 -6.74 2.86 13.97
C THR A 371 -7.30 3.72 15.11
N GLU A 372 -8.50 3.41 15.62
CA GLU A 372 -9.11 4.10 16.76
C GLU A 372 -8.22 4.01 18.00
N ARG A 373 -7.64 2.83 18.26
CA ARG A 373 -6.68 2.66 19.35
C ARG A 373 -5.42 3.49 19.16
N ALA A 374 -4.89 3.55 17.94
CA ALA A 374 -3.70 4.34 17.65
C ALA A 374 -3.94 5.84 17.75
N ILE A 375 -5.15 6.33 17.46
CA ILE A 375 -5.54 7.71 17.75
C ILE A 375 -5.44 7.97 19.26
N GLY A 376 -5.94 7.05 20.09
CA GLY A 376 -5.79 7.13 21.55
C GLY A 376 -4.33 7.21 21.99
N TRP A 377 -3.50 6.28 21.51
CA TRP A 377 -2.06 6.27 21.81
C TRP A 377 -1.32 7.50 21.31
N ALA A 378 -1.69 8.02 20.14
CA ALA A 378 -1.11 9.23 19.58
C ALA A 378 -1.44 10.44 20.46
N ARG A 379 -2.69 10.57 20.91
CA ARG A 379 -3.15 11.67 21.78
C ARG A 379 -2.53 11.67 23.18
N GLU A 380 -2.19 10.50 23.70
CA GLU A 380 -1.46 10.40 24.98
C GLU A 380 -0.08 11.06 24.91
N VAL A 381 0.57 10.99 23.74
CA VAL A 381 1.92 11.55 23.54
C VAL A 381 1.86 12.94 22.92
N GLU A 382 0.90 13.18 22.02
CA GLU A 382 0.68 14.42 21.28
C GLU A 382 -0.78 14.88 21.44
N PRO A 383 -1.12 15.60 22.53
CA PRO A 383 -2.49 16.08 22.78
C PRO A 383 -3.03 17.01 21.68
N THR A 384 -2.14 17.63 20.91
CA THR A 384 -2.44 18.56 19.80
C THR A 384 -2.57 17.86 18.44
N LEU A 385 -2.81 16.55 18.42
CA LEU A 385 -3.02 15.78 17.19
C LEU A 385 -4.10 16.43 16.30
N ASN A 386 -3.72 16.87 15.10
CA ASN A 386 -4.58 17.68 14.25
C ASN A 386 -5.52 16.87 13.36
N CYS A 387 -5.05 15.73 12.83
CA CYS A 387 -5.83 14.94 11.89
C CYS A 387 -5.36 13.48 11.79
N VAL A 388 -6.15 12.69 11.06
CA VAL A 388 -5.77 11.37 10.60
C VAL A 388 -5.62 11.40 9.08
N VAL A 389 -4.47 11.00 8.57
CA VAL A 389 -4.18 10.84 7.15
C VAL A 389 -4.32 9.37 6.77
N VAL A 390 -4.94 9.08 5.63
CA VAL A 390 -4.97 7.71 5.06
C VAL A 390 -4.41 7.75 3.65
N ALA A 391 -3.34 6.99 3.41
CA ALA A 391 -2.69 6.88 2.11
C ALA A 391 -2.45 5.42 1.72
N GLY A 392 -2.16 5.19 0.43
CA GLY A 392 -2.02 3.86 -0.16
C GLY A 392 -3.27 3.41 -0.95
N GLY A 393 -3.09 2.47 -1.88
CA GLY A 393 -4.15 2.04 -2.81
C GLY A 393 -5.41 1.45 -2.15
N VAL A 394 -5.29 0.82 -0.98
CA VAL A 394 -6.46 0.23 -0.27
C VAL A 394 -7.37 1.32 0.29
N ALA A 395 -6.85 2.54 0.46
CA ALA A 395 -7.67 3.69 0.84
C ALA A 395 -8.76 4.00 -0.20
N ALA A 396 -8.68 3.50 -1.45
CA ALA A 396 -9.73 3.66 -2.45
C ALA A 396 -11.01 2.84 -2.15
N ASN A 397 -10.92 1.80 -1.32
CA ASN A 397 -12.07 0.97 -0.95
C ASN A 397 -13.12 1.77 -0.16
N LYS A 398 -14.38 1.69 -0.58
CA LYS A 398 -15.50 2.47 -0.02
C LYS A 398 -15.82 2.07 1.41
N GLU A 399 -15.77 0.78 1.74
CA GLU A 399 -16.03 0.31 3.10
C GLU A 399 -14.90 0.74 4.06
N VAL A 400 -13.64 0.68 3.61
CA VAL A 400 -12.50 1.23 4.34
C VAL A 400 -12.71 2.72 4.63
N ARG A 401 -13.03 3.53 3.61
CA ARG A 401 -13.30 4.97 3.80
C ARG A 401 -14.46 5.21 4.75
N ARG A 402 -15.56 4.48 4.61
CA ARG A 402 -16.75 4.62 5.46
C ARG A 402 -16.42 4.36 6.93
N GLN A 403 -15.71 3.28 7.22
CA GLN A 403 -15.35 2.89 8.60
C GLN A 403 -14.32 3.85 9.21
N LEU A 404 -13.31 4.25 8.44
CA LEU A 404 -12.31 5.21 8.92
C LEU A 404 -12.91 6.60 9.15
N THR A 405 -13.87 7.03 8.31
CA THR A 405 -14.63 8.27 8.53
C THR A 405 -15.35 8.21 9.87
N ALA A 406 -16.07 7.12 10.14
CA ALA A 406 -16.78 6.93 11.41
C ALA A 406 -15.83 6.91 12.62
N VAL A 407 -14.65 6.30 12.51
CA VAL A 407 -13.61 6.34 13.56
C VAL A 407 -13.14 7.77 13.83
N CYS A 408 -12.88 8.54 12.78
CA CYS A 408 -12.38 9.91 12.87
C CYS A 408 -13.45 10.87 13.43
N GLU A 409 -14.72 10.71 13.03
CA GLU A 409 -15.86 11.45 13.58
C GLU A 409 -16.03 11.20 15.08
N ARG A 410 -16.02 9.93 15.52
CA ARG A 410 -16.05 9.58 16.96
C ARG A 410 -14.87 10.17 17.72
N SER A 411 -13.71 10.20 17.07
CA SER A 411 -12.49 10.76 17.64
C SER A 411 -12.43 12.28 17.56
N GLN A 412 -13.37 12.96 16.90
CA GLN A 412 -13.33 14.40 16.64
C GLN A 412 -12.03 14.84 15.95
N LEU A 413 -11.59 14.07 14.95
CA LEU A 413 -10.45 14.41 14.10
C LEU A 413 -10.89 14.46 12.64
N PRO A 414 -10.40 15.41 11.84
CA PRO A 414 -10.60 15.39 10.40
C PRO A 414 -9.84 14.20 9.79
N LEU A 415 -10.51 13.53 8.85
CA LEU A 415 -9.93 12.50 7.99
C LEU A 415 -9.43 13.15 6.70
N VAL A 416 -8.14 13.03 6.43
CA VAL A 416 -7.48 13.57 5.23
C VAL A 416 -7.05 12.41 4.35
N CYS A 417 -7.39 12.48 3.06
CA CYS A 417 -6.94 11.51 2.06
C CYS A 417 -6.32 12.27 0.88
N PRO A 418 -5.18 11.80 0.34
CA PRO A 418 -4.66 12.35 -0.90
C PRO A 418 -5.65 12.06 -2.05
N PRO A 419 -5.60 12.87 -3.13
CA PRO A 419 -6.23 12.51 -4.40
C PRO A 419 -5.83 11.10 -4.82
N VAL A 420 -6.76 10.34 -5.41
CA VAL A 420 -6.55 8.91 -5.75
C VAL A 420 -5.27 8.68 -6.56
N LYS A 421 -4.94 9.58 -7.49
CA LYS A 421 -3.71 9.52 -8.31
C LYS A 421 -2.41 9.57 -7.50
N LEU A 422 -2.44 10.14 -6.29
CA LEU A 422 -1.28 10.25 -5.40
C LEU A 422 -1.25 9.15 -4.32
N CYS A 423 -2.22 8.24 -4.30
CA CYS A 423 -2.26 7.12 -3.34
C CYS A 423 -1.38 5.94 -3.76
N THR A 424 -1.05 5.81 -5.04
CA THR A 424 -0.13 4.79 -5.58
C THR A 424 1.26 5.39 -5.77
N ASP A 425 2.25 4.56 -6.07
CA ASP A 425 3.64 5.00 -6.18
C ASP A 425 3.80 5.95 -7.38
N ASN A 426 4.38 7.14 -7.15
CA ASN A 426 4.54 8.16 -8.17
C ASN A 426 5.75 9.06 -7.90
N GLY A 427 6.24 9.76 -8.93
CA GLY A 427 7.36 10.71 -8.77
C GLY A 427 6.99 11.95 -7.94
N THR A 428 5.72 12.35 -7.92
CA THR A 428 5.24 13.57 -7.25
C THR A 428 5.44 13.52 -5.74
N MET A 429 5.10 12.39 -5.10
CA MET A 429 5.35 12.20 -3.66
C MET A 429 6.84 12.29 -3.32
N VAL A 430 7.71 11.76 -4.19
CA VAL A 430 9.16 11.80 -4.01
C VAL A 430 9.69 13.20 -4.17
N ALA A 431 9.24 13.92 -5.20
CA ALA A 431 9.63 15.31 -5.45
C ALA A 431 9.22 16.22 -4.28
N TRP A 432 7.99 16.07 -3.80
CA TRP A 432 7.46 16.87 -2.71
C TRP A 432 8.16 16.60 -1.38
N THR A 433 8.37 15.33 -1.00
CA THR A 433 9.17 15.01 0.18
C THR A 433 10.63 15.46 0.01
N GLY A 434 11.15 15.40 -1.21
CA GLY A 434 12.42 15.99 -1.59
C GLY A 434 12.50 17.49 -1.27
N MET A 435 11.48 18.26 -1.64
CA MET A 435 11.36 19.67 -1.33
C MET A 435 11.36 19.94 0.18
N LEU A 436 10.53 19.19 0.94
CA LEU A 436 10.46 19.33 2.40
C LEU A 436 11.82 19.04 3.06
N ARG A 437 12.51 17.98 2.62
CA ARG A 437 13.83 17.61 3.12
C ARG A 437 14.92 18.60 2.69
N LEU A 438 14.81 19.18 1.49
CA LEU A 438 15.71 20.24 1.02
C LEU A 438 15.62 21.46 1.94
N TRP A 439 14.42 21.93 2.29
CA TRP A 439 14.27 23.06 3.22
C TRP A 439 14.79 22.77 4.63
N LEU A 440 14.81 21.50 5.05
CA LEU A 440 15.44 21.06 6.29
C LEU A 440 16.97 20.95 6.22
N GLY A 441 17.58 21.28 5.07
CA GLY A 441 19.03 21.16 4.85
C GLY A 441 19.51 19.71 4.83
N LEU A 442 18.66 18.77 4.40
CA LEU A 442 18.96 17.34 4.32
C LEU A 442 19.43 16.91 2.91
N ALA A 443 19.75 17.86 2.04
CA ALA A 443 20.33 17.59 0.74
C ALA A 443 21.84 17.30 0.83
N GLU A 444 22.31 16.38 0.01
CA GLU A 444 23.72 16.08 -0.22
C GLU A 444 24.24 16.94 -1.40
N PRO A 445 25.47 17.47 -1.34
CA PRO A 445 26.07 18.13 -2.50
C PRO A 445 26.24 17.13 -3.65
N PRO A 446 26.27 17.60 -4.90
CA PRO A 446 26.55 16.75 -6.05
C PRO A 446 27.92 16.08 -5.92
N LEU A 447 28.07 14.92 -6.57
CA LEU A 447 29.36 14.27 -6.74
C LEU A 447 30.26 15.10 -7.67
N ARG A 448 31.57 14.98 -7.49
CA ARG A 448 32.55 15.57 -8.41
C ARG A 448 32.58 14.76 -9.70
N GLU A 449 32.88 15.37 -10.84
CA GLU A 449 33.01 14.67 -12.12
C GLU A 449 33.97 13.46 -12.09
N SER A 450 35.01 13.50 -11.25
CA SER A 450 35.98 12.41 -11.08
C SER A 450 35.47 11.23 -10.25
N ASP A 451 34.35 11.37 -9.54
CA ASP A 451 33.84 10.35 -8.63
C ASP A 451 33.18 9.20 -9.40
N ASN A 452 33.43 7.96 -8.98
CA ASN A 452 32.74 6.79 -9.56
C ASN A 452 31.37 6.61 -8.90
N ILE A 453 30.29 6.89 -9.64
CA ILE A 453 28.89 6.78 -9.20
C ILE A 453 28.59 5.42 -8.55
N ASP A 454 29.14 4.32 -9.08
CA ASP A 454 28.82 2.97 -8.60
C ASP A 454 29.21 2.76 -7.12
N LEU A 455 30.15 3.55 -6.59
CA LEU A 455 30.52 3.53 -5.17
C LEU A 455 29.54 4.29 -4.26
N PHE A 456 28.63 5.08 -4.83
CA PHE A 456 27.68 5.94 -4.10
C PHE A 456 26.22 5.47 -4.20
N VAL A 457 25.96 4.38 -4.94
CA VAL A 457 24.65 3.72 -5.02
C VAL A 457 24.36 2.99 -3.71
N GLU A 458 23.89 3.75 -2.71
CA GLU A 458 23.39 3.23 -1.44
C GLU A 458 21.85 3.11 -1.50
N VAL A 459 21.35 1.89 -1.27
CA VAL A 459 19.92 1.58 -1.16
C VAL A 459 19.63 0.91 0.18
N ARG A 460 18.42 1.10 0.70
CA ARG A 460 17.95 0.52 1.97
C ARG A 460 16.67 -0.27 1.73
N PRO A 461 16.76 -1.53 1.25
CA PRO A 461 15.59 -2.35 0.92
C PRO A 461 14.64 -2.53 2.11
N LYS A 462 15.23 -2.63 3.30
CA LYS A 462 14.54 -2.55 4.59
C LYS A 462 14.98 -1.27 5.27
N TRP A 463 14.09 -0.28 5.31
CA TRP A 463 14.31 0.97 5.99
C TRP A 463 13.09 1.28 6.87
N PRO A 464 13.22 1.16 8.20
CA PRO A 464 12.17 1.62 9.10
C PRO A 464 12.03 3.14 9.03
N ILE A 465 10.80 3.63 8.83
CA ILE A 465 10.49 5.07 8.73
C ILE A 465 10.82 5.84 10.02
N GLY A 466 10.83 5.17 11.16
CA GLY A 466 11.10 5.79 12.45
C GLY A 466 11.16 4.78 13.58
N LYS A 467 11.29 5.29 14.81
CA LYS A 467 11.29 4.44 16.01
C LYS A 467 9.92 3.80 16.20
N ARG A 468 9.89 2.61 16.79
CA ARG A 468 8.64 1.91 17.12
C ARG A 468 8.22 2.24 18.54
N ASP A 469 6.93 2.48 18.75
CA ASP A 469 6.38 2.65 20.10
C ASP A 469 6.60 1.35 20.91
N PRO A 470 7.14 1.41 22.14
CA PRO A 470 7.42 0.22 22.95
C PRO A 470 6.20 -0.65 23.28
N ARG A 471 4.99 -0.09 23.21
CA ARG A 471 3.73 -0.84 23.40
C ARG A 471 3.39 -1.70 22.18
N SER A 472 4.02 -1.42 21.05
CA SER A 472 3.85 -2.13 19.78
C SER A 472 4.84 -3.30 19.69
N THR A 473 4.40 -4.48 19.24
CA THR A 473 5.25 -5.69 19.28
C THR A 473 6.19 -5.83 18.09
N THR A 474 7.49 -6.06 18.31
CA THR A 474 8.42 -6.27 17.19
C THR A 474 8.36 -7.71 16.65
N GLN A 475 8.56 -7.89 15.34
CA GLN A 475 8.82 -9.23 14.76
C GLN A 475 10.03 -9.92 15.42
N ALA A 476 11.05 -9.15 15.82
CA ALA A 476 12.25 -9.65 16.48
C ALA A 476 11.96 -10.26 17.86
N GLU A 477 11.10 -9.63 18.67
CA GLU A 477 10.69 -10.19 19.97
C GLU A 477 9.83 -11.45 19.82
N GLN A 478 9.01 -11.53 18.77
CA GLN A 478 8.24 -12.74 18.46
C GLN A 478 9.14 -13.89 18.01
N LEU A 479 10.12 -13.64 17.15
CA LEU A 479 11.13 -14.62 16.71
C LEU A 479 12.05 -15.06 17.86
N ALA A 480 12.47 -14.14 18.72
CA ALA A 480 13.25 -14.44 19.92
C ALA A 480 12.47 -15.28 20.93
N ARG A 481 11.15 -15.08 21.05
CA ARG A 481 10.27 -15.87 21.93
C ARG A 481 9.93 -17.25 21.36
N ARG A 482 9.75 -17.40 20.05
CA ARG A 482 9.58 -18.71 19.39
C ARG A 482 10.81 -19.62 19.55
N LYS A 483 12.01 -19.04 19.72
CA LYS A 483 13.26 -19.76 19.98
C LYS A 483 13.50 -20.10 21.46
N ARG A 484 12.66 -19.64 22.41
CA ARG A 484 12.81 -20.05 23.80
C ARG A 484 12.29 -21.49 23.95
N PRO A 485 13.13 -22.44 24.41
CA PRO A 485 12.65 -23.79 24.68
C PRO A 485 11.53 -23.73 25.72
N ASN A 486 10.49 -24.54 25.50
CA ASN A 486 9.37 -24.67 26.42
C ASN A 486 9.92 -25.12 27.79
N PRO A 487 9.73 -24.36 28.88
CA PRO A 487 10.25 -24.74 30.20
C PRO A 487 9.63 -26.03 30.74
N ASN A 488 8.56 -26.54 30.11
CA ASN A 488 7.94 -27.84 30.41
C ASN A 488 8.48 -29.01 29.59
N ASN A 489 9.65 -28.87 28.94
CA ASN A 489 10.28 -29.96 28.20
C ASN A 489 11.61 -30.37 28.84
N ASN A 490 11.59 -30.58 30.15
CA ASN A 490 12.61 -31.31 30.91
C ASN A 490 11.95 -32.46 31.66
#